data_AF-A0A7S2VNP5-F1
#
_entry.id   AF-A0A7S2VNP5-F1
#
_cell.length_a   1.000
_cell.length_b   1.000
_cell.length_c   1.000
_cell.angle_alpha   90.00
_cell.angle_beta   90.00
_cell.angle_gamma   90.00
#
_symmetry.space_group_name_H-M   'P 1'
#
loop_
_entity.id
_entity.type
_entity.pdbx_description
1 polymer ?
#
loop_
_entity_poly.entity_id
_entity_poly.type
_entity_poly.pdbx_seq_one_letter_code
_entity_poly.pdbx_strand_id
1 'polypeptide(L)'
;AEGKAPAPLCLQGYGKPFAALLQQHCGSHRKEHQRCLRSNKLDPLSMQAWYPQCGEPFELEGACVGGLLVEIDQRCKAPLDAAAVALQRSGGNAGDAHLAERMEAVGRCVAKVSQSKGVVVQYDAEAARSRFAMSKNLLMR
;
A
#
# COMPACT_ATOMS: atom_id res chain seq x y z
N ALA A 1 27.50 -0.84 16.78
CA ALA A 1 26.31 -1.72 16.76
C ALA A 1 25.62 -1.52 15.42
N GLU A 2 25.56 -2.55 14.58
CA GLU A 2 24.87 -2.50 13.30
C GLU A 2 23.37 -2.28 13.56
N GLY A 3 22.91 -1.06 13.31
CA GLY A 3 21.53 -0.64 13.53
C GLY A 3 20.58 -1.28 12.53
N LYS A 4 20.27 -2.56 12.69
CA LYS A 4 19.08 -3.16 12.07
C LYS A 4 17.89 -2.76 12.92
N ALA A 5 17.26 -1.63 12.58
CA ALA A 5 15.94 -1.34 13.09
C ALA A 5 15.05 -2.57 12.81
N PRO A 6 14.34 -3.12 13.81
CA PRO A 6 13.46 -4.25 13.57
C PRO A 6 12.46 -3.84 12.49
N ALA A 7 12.31 -4.68 11.47
CA ALA A 7 11.35 -4.39 10.41
C ALA A 7 9.97 -4.16 11.05
N PRO A 8 9.22 -3.12 10.66
CA PRO A 8 7.89 -2.87 11.17
C PRO A 8 7.06 -4.16 11.21
N LEU A 9 6.34 -4.40 12.31
CA LEU A 9 5.57 -5.64 12.53
C LEU A 9 4.62 -5.97 11.36
N CYS A 10 4.06 -4.95 10.70
CA CYS A 10 3.24 -5.12 9.51
C CYS A 10 4.00 -5.75 8.34
N LEU A 11 5.28 -5.39 8.13
CA LEU A 11 6.12 -5.97 7.09
C LEU A 11 6.52 -7.41 7.40
N GLN A 12 6.68 -7.74 8.69
CA GLN A 12 6.95 -9.10 9.15
C GLN A 12 5.70 -9.99 9.05
N GLY A 13 4.53 -9.46 9.42
CA GLY A 13 3.27 -10.20 9.46
C GLY A 13 2.66 -10.45 8.09
N TYR A 14 2.47 -9.40 7.27
CA TYR A 14 1.73 -9.52 6.01
C TYR A 14 2.35 -8.76 4.83
N GLY A 15 3.55 -8.19 4.97
CA GLY A 15 4.19 -7.39 3.93
C GLY A 15 4.41 -8.13 2.61
N LYS A 16 4.88 -9.38 2.66
CA LYS A 16 5.07 -10.22 1.45
C LYS A 16 3.76 -10.51 0.69
N PRO A 17 2.71 -11.08 1.33
CA PRO A 17 1.46 -11.36 0.62
C PRO A 17 0.76 -10.07 0.16
N PHE A 18 0.87 -8.98 0.92
CA PHE A 18 0.37 -7.67 0.47
C PHE A 18 1.11 -7.17 -0.77
N ALA A 19 2.44 -7.28 -0.82
CA ALA A 19 3.22 -6.89 -2.00
C ALA A 19 2.81 -7.70 -3.24
N ALA A 20 2.46 -8.97 -3.09
CA ALA A 20 1.95 -9.79 -4.19
C ALA A 20 0.58 -9.27 -4.70
N LEU A 21 -0.36 -8.98 -3.80
CA LEU A 21 -1.65 -8.38 -4.15
C LEU A 21 -1.47 -7.03 -4.84
N LEU A 22 -0.61 -6.18 -4.29
CA LEU A 22 -0.31 -4.86 -4.86
C LEU A 22 0.22 -4.98 -6.28
N GLN A 23 1.18 -5.89 -6.50
CA GLN A 23 1.76 -6.12 -7.82
C GLN A 23 0.74 -6.68 -8.81
N GLN A 24 -0.16 -7.56 -8.36
CA GLN A 24 -1.20 -8.16 -9.19
C GLN A 24 -2.28 -7.16 -9.62
N HIS A 25 -2.74 -6.30 -8.70
CA HIS A 25 -3.90 -5.44 -8.94
C HIS A 25 -3.54 -4.00 -9.34
N CYS A 26 -2.47 -3.45 -8.77
CA CYS A 26 -2.08 -2.05 -8.98
C CYS A 26 -0.74 -1.91 -9.71
N GLY A 27 -0.06 -3.03 -10.01
CA GLY A 27 1.28 -3.03 -10.60
C GLY A 27 1.35 -2.44 -12.01
N SER A 28 0.25 -2.36 -12.76
CA SER A 28 0.21 -1.68 -14.06
C SER A 28 0.50 -0.18 -13.92
N HIS A 29 -0.15 0.49 -12.96
CA HIS A 29 0.01 1.93 -12.70
C HIS A 29 1.43 2.24 -12.25
N ARG A 30 1.99 1.41 -11.34
CA ARG A 30 3.40 1.52 -10.94
C ARG A 30 4.35 1.43 -12.13
N LYS A 31 4.14 0.44 -13.02
CA LYS A 31 5.00 0.26 -14.21
C LYS A 31 4.89 1.45 -15.14
N GLU A 32 3.70 2.02 -15.31
CA GLU A 32 3.48 3.21 -16.13
C GLU A 32 4.17 4.44 -15.54
N HIS A 33 4.03 4.67 -14.23
CA HIS A 33 4.74 5.73 -13.51
C HIS A 33 6.26 5.60 -13.69
N GLN A 34 6.82 4.42 -13.42
CA GLN A 34 8.25 4.16 -13.60
C GLN A 34 8.72 4.33 -15.04
N ARG A 35 7.90 3.91 -16.02
CA ARG A 35 8.20 4.10 -17.44
C ARG A 35 8.28 5.59 -17.77
N CYS A 36 7.30 6.38 -17.34
CA CYS A 36 7.27 7.82 -17.58
C CYS A 36 8.50 8.53 -16.99
N LEU A 37 8.88 8.21 -15.74
CA LEU A 37 10.08 8.76 -15.10
C LEU A 37 11.35 8.46 -15.90
N ARG A 38 11.53 7.20 -16.32
CA ARG A 38 12.71 6.76 -17.07
C ARG A 38 12.78 7.39 -18.45
N SER A 39 11.66 7.41 -19.18
CA SER A 39 11.59 7.96 -20.54
C SER A 39 11.92 9.45 -20.56
N ASN A 40 11.50 10.20 -19.54
CA ASN A 40 11.75 11.63 -19.43
C ASN A 40 13.02 11.98 -18.63
N LYS A 41 13.78 10.97 -18.17
CA LYS A 41 14.99 11.14 -17.34
C LYS A 41 14.76 12.02 -16.11
N LEU A 42 13.60 11.86 -15.47
CA LEU A 42 13.20 12.65 -14.31
C LEU A 42 13.79 12.07 -13.03
N ASP A 43 14.26 12.93 -12.14
CA ASP A 43 14.72 12.53 -10.81
C ASP A 43 13.51 12.14 -9.94
N PRO A 44 13.36 10.87 -9.50
CA PRO A 44 12.24 10.43 -8.67
C PRO A 44 12.18 11.13 -7.31
N LEU A 45 13.29 11.72 -6.83
CA LEU A 45 13.32 12.47 -5.58
C LEU A 45 12.80 13.91 -5.74
N SER A 46 12.74 14.42 -6.98
CA SER A 46 12.27 15.77 -7.29
C SER A 46 10.80 15.77 -7.70
N MET A 47 9.91 15.64 -6.72
CA MET A 47 8.46 15.55 -6.96
C MET A 47 7.91 16.71 -7.77
N GLN A 48 8.37 17.93 -7.53
CA GLN A 48 7.95 19.11 -8.29
C GLN A 48 8.26 19.00 -9.79
N ALA A 49 9.38 18.36 -10.14
CA ALA A 49 9.78 18.19 -11.54
C ALA A 49 9.00 17.08 -12.24
N TRP A 50 8.81 15.94 -11.57
CA TRP A 50 8.22 14.77 -12.21
C TRP A 50 6.70 14.69 -12.11
N TYR A 51 6.12 15.17 -11.01
CA TYR A 51 4.69 14.99 -10.76
C TYR A 51 3.82 15.62 -11.86
N PRO A 52 4.06 16.85 -12.36
CA PRO A 52 3.27 17.41 -13.46
C PRO A 52 3.26 16.59 -14.76
N GLN A 53 4.28 15.75 -14.97
CA GLN A 53 4.48 14.95 -16.18
C GLN A 53 4.07 13.50 -16.01
N CYS A 54 4.31 12.92 -14.83
CA CYS A 54 4.17 11.49 -14.55
C CYS A 54 3.29 11.19 -13.33
N GLY A 55 2.58 12.18 -12.79
CA GLY A 55 1.79 12.09 -11.55
C GLY A 55 0.47 11.33 -11.68
N GLU A 56 -0.16 11.30 -12.86
CA GLU A 56 -1.43 10.57 -13.05
C GLU A 56 -1.33 9.07 -12.68
N PRO A 57 -0.39 8.28 -13.25
CA PRO A 57 -0.26 6.88 -12.87
C PRO A 57 0.14 6.69 -11.39
N PHE A 58 0.83 7.66 -10.78
CA PHE A 58 1.09 7.64 -9.34
C PHE A 58 -0.19 7.80 -8.51
N GLU A 59 -1.07 8.75 -8.87
CA GLU A 59 -2.37 8.93 -8.22
C GLU A 59 -3.29 7.72 -8.41
N LEU A 60 -3.27 7.10 -9.60
CA LEU A 60 -4.03 5.88 -9.90
C LEU A 60 -3.51 4.68 -9.11
N GLU A 61 -2.18 4.54 -8.97
CA GLU A 61 -1.58 3.53 -8.08
C GLU A 61 -2.08 3.74 -6.65
N GLY A 62 -2.00 4.97 -6.13
CA GLY A 62 -2.46 5.30 -4.78
C GLY A 62 -3.94 5.00 -4.53
N ALA A 63 -4.81 5.37 -5.48
CA ALA A 63 -6.23 5.06 -5.40
C ALA A 63 -6.50 3.55 -5.43
N CYS A 64 -5.81 2.82 -6.31
CA CYS A 64 -5.89 1.36 -6.37
C CYS A 64 -5.41 0.70 -5.07
N VAL A 65 -4.31 1.16 -4.48
CA VAL A 65 -3.83 0.67 -3.18
C VAL A 65 -4.88 0.91 -2.09
N GLY A 66 -5.50 2.09 -2.08
CA GLY A 66 -6.60 2.41 -1.15
C GLY A 66 -7.77 1.44 -1.29
N GLY A 67 -8.24 1.20 -2.52
CA GLY A 67 -9.29 0.21 -2.79
C GLY A 67 -8.89 -1.21 -2.37
N LEU A 68 -7.63 -1.59 -2.60
CA LEU A 68 -7.11 -2.91 -2.22
C LEU A 68 -7.07 -3.08 -0.69
N LEU A 69 -6.69 -2.03 0.05
CA LEU A 69 -6.72 -2.04 1.50
C LEU A 69 -8.15 -2.21 2.04
N VAL A 70 -9.14 -1.51 1.46
CA VAL A 70 -10.55 -1.69 1.83
C VAL A 70 -11.01 -3.13 1.61
N GLU A 71 -10.65 -3.72 0.48
CA GLU A 71 -11.01 -5.11 0.15
C GLU A 71 -10.36 -6.11 1.13
N ILE A 72 -9.10 -5.89 1.51
CA ILE A 72 -8.39 -6.69 2.52
C ILE A 72 -9.06 -6.51 3.88
N ASP A 73 -9.37 -5.27 4.28
CA ASP A 73 -10.00 -4.97 5.56
C ASP A 73 -11.35 -5.67 5.70
N GLN A 74 -12.16 -5.69 4.64
CA GLN A 74 -13.44 -6.40 4.63
C GLN A 74 -13.25 -7.92 4.80
N ARG A 75 -12.30 -8.53 4.09
CA ARG A 75 -12.07 -9.98 4.12
C ARG A 75 -11.33 -10.46 5.36
N CYS A 76 -10.48 -9.61 5.93
CA CYS A 76 -9.63 -9.89 7.08
C CYS A 76 -10.05 -9.12 8.33
N LYS A 77 -11.30 -8.64 8.40
CA LYS A 77 -11.80 -7.83 9.51
C LYS A 77 -11.56 -8.47 10.88
N ALA A 78 -11.95 -9.72 11.05
CA ALA A 78 -11.81 -10.40 12.34
C ALA A 78 -10.35 -10.50 12.83
N PRO A 79 -9.37 -10.98 12.04
CA PRO A 79 -7.97 -10.98 12.48
C PRO A 79 -7.40 -9.57 12.65
N LEU A 80 -7.82 -8.58 11.86
CA LEU A 80 -7.40 -7.19 12.00
C LEU A 80 -7.91 -6.56 13.31
N ASP A 81 -9.20 -6.73 13.63
CA ASP A 81 -9.79 -6.25 14.88
C ASP A 81 -9.09 -6.89 16.10
N ALA A 82 -8.79 -8.19 16.02
CA ALA A 82 -8.06 -8.90 17.08
C ALA A 82 -6.62 -8.39 17.25
N ALA A 83 -5.92 -8.09 16.16
CA ALA A 83 -4.59 -7.49 16.20
C ALA A 83 -4.61 -6.05 16.74
N ALA A 84 -5.62 -5.25 16.39
CA ALA A 84 -5.80 -3.91 16.91
C ALA A 84 -6.01 -3.90 18.44
N VAL A 85 -6.84 -4.81 18.95
CA VAL A 85 -7.04 -4.98 20.40
C VAL A 85 -5.76 -5.42 21.09
N ALA A 86 -5.01 -6.37 20.51
CA ALA A 86 -3.73 -6.81 21.07
C ALA A 86 -2.69 -5.68 21.08
N LEU A 87 -2.65 -4.84 20.03
CA LEU A 87 -1.75 -3.69 19.93
C LEU A 87 -2.03 -2.65 21.02
N GLN A 88 -3.32 -2.37 21.28
CA GLN A 88 -3.72 -1.47 22.36
C GLN A 88 -3.29 -2.01 23.72
N ARG A 89 -3.45 -3.32 23.97
CA ARG A 89 -3.07 -3.96 25.23
C ARG A 89 -1.57 -4.03 25.44
N SER A 90 -0.78 -4.20 24.37
CA SER A 90 0.68 -4.22 24.47
C SER A 90 1.31 -2.83 24.61
N GLY A 91 0.51 -1.75 24.57
CA GLY A 91 1.02 -0.38 24.58
C GLY A 91 1.91 -0.06 23.38
N GLY A 92 1.70 -0.76 22.25
CA GLY A 92 2.57 -0.65 21.07
C GLY A 92 3.90 -1.41 21.18
N ASN A 93 4.11 -2.22 22.23
CA ASN A 93 5.31 -3.04 22.35
C ASN A 93 5.33 -4.13 21.26
N ALA A 94 6.22 -3.98 20.30
CA ALA A 94 6.37 -4.90 19.18
C ALA A 94 6.94 -6.27 19.56
N GLY A 95 7.57 -6.39 20.75
CA GLY A 95 8.08 -7.65 21.29
C GLY A 95 7.04 -8.48 22.06
N ASP A 96 5.80 -8.01 22.15
CA ASP A 96 4.72 -8.75 22.81
C ASP A 96 4.34 -10.00 22.01
N ALA A 97 4.45 -11.17 22.64
CA ALA A 97 4.20 -12.46 21.98
C ALA A 97 2.74 -12.61 21.51
N HIS A 98 1.79 -12.03 22.26
CA HIS A 98 0.38 -12.08 21.88
C HIS A 98 0.09 -11.20 20.67
N LEU A 99 0.65 -10.00 20.63
CA LEU A 99 0.58 -9.14 19.45
C LEU A 99 1.21 -9.82 18.24
N ALA A 100 2.38 -10.45 18.39
CA ALA A 100 3.03 -11.18 17.31
C ALA A 100 2.15 -12.30 16.74
N GLU A 101 1.52 -13.11 17.61
CA GLU A 101 0.57 -14.15 17.21
C GLU A 101 -0.63 -13.58 16.43
N ARG A 102 -1.21 -12.47 16.90
CA ARG A 102 -2.34 -11.82 16.20
C ARG A 102 -1.92 -11.25 14.85
N MET A 103 -0.73 -10.65 14.75
CA MET A 103 -0.19 -10.15 13.49
C MET A 103 0.09 -11.28 12.49
N GLU A 104 0.51 -12.45 12.97
CA GLU A 104 0.67 -13.63 12.12
C GLU A 104 -0.68 -14.12 11.58
N ALA A 105 -1.75 -14.06 12.38
CA ALA A 105 -3.10 -14.38 11.92
C ALA A 105 -3.58 -13.43 10.82
N VAL A 106 -3.27 -12.13 10.92
CA VAL A 106 -3.48 -11.16 9.82
C VAL A 106 -2.69 -11.59 8.59
N GLY A 107 -1.40 -11.93 8.75
CA GLY A 107 -0.53 -12.48 7.71
C GLY A 107 -1.13 -13.63 6.93
N ARG A 108 -1.60 -14.65 7.66
CA ARG A 108 -2.27 -15.83 7.06
C ARG A 108 -3.55 -15.44 6.32
N CYS A 109 -4.33 -14.51 6.85
CA CYS A 109 -5.53 -14.02 6.16
C CYS A 109 -5.18 -13.32 4.84
N VAL A 110 -4.26 -12.36 4.86
CA VAL A 110 -3.83 -11.62 3.65
C VAL A 110 -3.22 -12.58 2.62
N ALA A 111 -2.44 -13.57 3.04
CA ALA A 111 -1.91 -14.61 2.15
C ALA A 111 -3.02 -15.45 1.50
N LYS A 112 -4.10 -15.75 2.22
CA LYS A 112 -5.27 -16.42 1.64
C LYS A 112 -5.98 -15.53 0.64
N VAL A 113 -6.12 -14.24 0.94
CA VAL A 113 -6.70 -13.25 0.01
C VAL A 113 -5.86 -13.17 -1.27
N SER A 114 -4.53 -13.14 -1.16
CA SER A 114 -3.62 -13.08 -2.32
C SER A 114 -3.71 -14.30 -3.25
N GLN A 115 -4.21 -15.43 -2.76
CA GLN A 115 -4.39 -16.66 -3.54
C GLN A 115 -5.83 -16.83 -4.04
N SER A 116 -6.76 -15.99 -3.58
CA SER A 116 -8.18 -16.12 -3.89
C SER A 116 -8.50 -15.59 -5.28
N LYS A 117 -9.16 -16.41 -6.11
CA LYS A 117 -9.76 -15.95 -7.36
C LYS A 117 -11.03 -15.19 -7.03
N GLY A 118 -11.07 -13.88 -7.27
CA GLY A 118 -12.23 -13.03 -6.98
C GLY A 118 -11.97 -11.83 -6.07
N VAL A 119 -10.71 -11.45 -5.87
CA VAL A 119 -10.36 -10.13 -5.32
C VAL A 119 -10.66 -9.09 -6.41
N VAL A 120 -11.66 -8.25 -6.17
CA VAL A 120 -12.02 -7.16 -7.09
C VAL A 120 -11.70 -5.85 -6.40
N VAL A 121 -10.69 -5.16 -6.90
CA VAL A 121 -10.26 -3.87 -6.34
C VAL A 121 -11.07 -2.76 -6.99
N GLN A 122 -12.07 -2.25 -6.27
CA GLN A 122 -12.81 -1.07 -6.69
C GLN A 122 -12.13 0.18 -6.14
N TYR A 123 -11.86 1.16 -7.01
CA TYR A 123 -11.30 2.44 -6.62
C TYR A 123 -11.78 3.55 -7.57
N ASP A 124 -11.86 4.76 -7.05
CA ASP A 124 -12.32 5.92 -7.81
C ASP A 124 -11.16 6.49 -8.65
N ALA A 125 -11.05 5.99 -9.88
CA ALA A 125 -10.05 6.45 -10.84
C ALA A 125 -10.30 7.89 -11.30
N GLU A 126 -11.56 8.34 -11.31
CA GLU A 126 -11.91 9.71 -11.73
C GLU A 126 -11.47 10.72 -10.68
N ALA A 127 -11.74 10.45 -9.40
CA ALA A 127 -11.24 11.27 -8.30
C ALA A 127 -9.71 11.32 -8.30
N ALA A 128 -9.03 10.21 -8.59
CA ALA A 128 -7.56 10.19 -8.71
C ALA A 128 -7.05 11.10 -9.84
N ARG A 129 -7.68 11.06 -11.01
CA ARG A 129 -7.36 11.96 -12.14
C ARG A 129 -7.66 13.42 -11.81
N SER A 130 -8.77 13.68 -11.13
CA SER A 130 -9.12 15.02 -10.68
C SER A 130 -8.09 15.56 -9.69
N ARG A 131 -7.64 14.73 -8.73
CA ARG A 131 -6.55 15.10 -7.80
C ARG A 131 -5.27 15.43 -8.55
N PHE A 132 -4.87 14.59 -9.50
CA PHE A 132 -3.71 14.87 -10.35
C PHE A 132 -3.84 16.23 -11.05
N ALA A 133 -4.98 16.49 -11.72
CA ALA A 133 -5.20 17.74 -12.46
C ALA A 133 -5.11 18.97 -11.54
N MET A 134 -5.71 18.92 -10.35
CA MET A 134 -5.64 20.00 -9.37
C MET A 134 -4.20 20.21 -8.87
N SER A 135 -3.52 19.15 -8.44
CA SER A 135 -2.16 19.21 -7.90
C SER A 135 -1.14 19.66 -8.95
N LYS A 136 -1.26 19.18 -10.19
CA LYS A 136 -0.45 19.62 -11.31
C LYS A 136 -0.55 21.13 -11.54
N ASN A 137 -1.76 21.67 -11.52
CA ASN A 137 -1.99 23.11 -11.71
C ASN A 137 -1.41 23.95 -10.58
N LEU A 138 -1.31 23.41 -9.35
CA LEU A 138 -0.66 24.09 -8.23
C LEU A 138 0.87 24.07 -8.35
N LEU A 139 1.46 22.98 -8.83
CA LEU A 139 2.91 22.81 -8.94
C LEU A 139 3.51 23.53 -10.15
N MET A 140 2.69 23.89 -11.15
CA MET A 140 3.11 24.62 -12.34
C MET A 140 2.92 26.15 -12.24
N ARG A 141 2.46 26.66 -11.10
CA ARG A 141 2.39 28.09 -10.79
C ARG A 141 3.71 28.55 -10.18
#